data_AF-A0A7U8GT79-F1
#
_entry.id   AF-A0A7U8GT79-F1
#
_cell.length_a   1.000
_cell.length_b   1.000
_cell.length_c   1.000
_cell.angle_alpha   90.00
_cell.angle_beta   90.00
_cell.angle_gamma   90.00
#
_symmetry.space_group_name_H-M   'P 1'
#
loop_
_entity.id
_entity.type
_entity.pdbx_description
1 polymer ?
#
loop_
_entity_poly.entity_id
_entity_poly.type
_entity_poly.pdbx_seq_one_letter_code
_entity_poly.pdbx_strand_id
1 'polypeptide(L)'
;MFGHVYALSNNGNTKFADWVAYEVDVSNFGNTPGRKWAVEPLLGENKTLEAADYKSASSSVLEADRGHQAPLASFAGSRYWSELNYLSNITPQDKDLNQGPWKNLEEAVREAVSFRKSLFVITGPLYIAEMPSMPKADEEHKVPSSYFKVVYELSGKAAAFIMDQSSKRNDKYCEKRVTLHDLQSKIEFTLPKLEINQRIYSRLGC
;
A
#
# COMPACT_ATOMS: atom_id res chain seq x y z
N MET A 1 4.07 -14.40 3.03
CA MET A 1 4.08 -14.90 1.65
C MET A 1 5.14 -14.14 0.86
N PHE A 2 5.87 -14.83 -0.01
CA PHE A 2 6.86 -14.21 -0.89
C PHE A 2 6.37 -14.38 -2.33
N GLY A 3 6.00 -13.27 -2.97
CA GLY A 3 5.79 -13.20 -4.41
C GLY A 3 7.10 -12.86 -5.12
N HIS A 4 7.05 -12.64 -6.43
CA HIS A 4 8.26 -12.34 -7.20
C HIS A 4 8.69 -10.87 -7.10
N VAL A 5 7.74 -9.98 -6.83
CA VAL A 5 7.94 -8.51 -6.86
C VAL A 5 7.62 -7.82 -5.53
N TYR A 6 6.95 -8.51 -4.61
CA TYR A 6 6.72 -8.06 -3.24
C TYR A 6 6.62 -9.27 -2.29
N ALA A 7 6.82 -9.01 -1.01
CA ALA A 7 6.47 -9.91 0.09
C ALA A 7 5.31 -9.31 0.88
N LEU A 8 4.44 -10.14 1.45
CA LEU A 8 3.34 -9.68 2.30
C LEU A 8 3.11 -10.59 3.51
N SER A 9 2.60 -10.03 4.61
CA SER A 9 1.99 -10.80 5.71
C SER A 9 0.48 -10.69 5.59
N ASN A 10 -0.22 -11.80 5.37
CA ASN A 10 -1.68 -11.78 5.21
C ASN A 10 -2.38 -11.98 6.56
N ASN A 11 -3.43 -11.20 6.81
CA ASN A 11 -4.26 -11.34 7.99
C ASN A 11 -5.63 -11.93 7.63
N GLY A 12 -5.84 -13.20 7.98
CA GLY A 12 -7.09 -13.90 7.69
C GLY A 12 -8.31 -13.35 8.45
N ASN A 13 -8.11 -12.57 9.52
CA ASN A 13 -9.21 -11.97 10.27
C ASN A 13 -9.69 -10.70 9.57
N THR A 14 -8.77 -9.80 9.21
CA THR A 14 -9.12 -8.55 8.51
C THR A 14 -9.40 -8.73 7.02
N LYS A 15 -8.93 -9.85 6.44
CA LYS A 15 -8.92 -10.21 5.01
C LYS A 15 -7.94 -9.41 4.15
N PHE A 16 -7.03 -8.65 4.78
CA PHE A 16 -6.05 -7.81 4.10
C PHE A 16 -4.62 -8.10 4.62
N ALA A 17 -3.60 -7.65 3.90
CA ALA A 17 -2.23 -7.74 4.38
C ALA A 17 -1.99 -6.82 5.59
N ASP A 18 -1.30 -7.30 6.63
CA ASP A 18 -0.79 -6.43 7.72
C ASP A 18 0.31 -5.50 7.20
N TRP A 19 1.15 -6.02 6.31
CA TRP A 19 2.17 -5.27 5.60
C TRP A 19 2.50 -5.90 4.25
N VAL A 20 2.96 -5.06 3.34
CA VAL A 20 3.55 -5.41 2.05
C VAL A 20 4.90 -4.72 1.94
N ALA A 21 5.93 -5.46 1.58
CA ALA A 21 7.30 -4.98 1.43
C ALA A 21 7.81 -5.23 0.02
N TYR A 22 8.46 -4.23 -0.58
CA TYR A 22 8.91 -4.32 -1.97
C TYR A 22 10.10 -3.39 -2.25
N GLU A 23 10.85 -3.70 -3.31
CA GLU A 23 11.92 -2.86 -3.86
C GLU A 23 11.42 -2.11 -5.09
N VAL A 24 11.67 -0.81 -5.16
CA VAL A 24 11.44 0.02 -6.34
C VAL A 24 12.78 0.19 -7.06
N ASP A 25 12.88 -0.41 -8.24
CA ASP A 25 14.04 -0.38 -9.13
C ASP A 25 13.59 -0.03 -10.55
N VAL A 26 14.38 0.80 -11.25
CA VAL A 26 14.11 1.27 -12.61
C VAL A 26 13.98 0.15 -13.65
N SER A 27 14.58 -1.02 -13.40
CA SER A 27 14.48 -2.21 -14.25
C SER A 27 13.06 -2.79 -14.33
N ASN A 28 12.20 -2.47 -13.36
CA ASN A 28 10.82 -2.91 -13.33
C ASN A 28 9.84 -1.91 -13.97
N PHE A 29 10.32 -0.76 -14.48
CA PHE A 29 9.47 0.27 -15.04
C PHE A 29 9.03 -0.08 -16.46
N GLY A 30 7.80 0.32 -16.80
CA GLY A 30 7.22 0.04 -18.10
C GLY A 30 5.86 0.70 -18.26
N ASN A 31 5.22 0.42 -19.40
CA ASN A 31 3.85 0.87 -19.65
C ASN A 31 2.90 0.14 -18.71
N THR A 32 2.13 0.90 -17.91
CA THR A 32 1.22 0.32 -16.93
C THR A 32 0.18 -0.57 -17.62
N PRO A 33 0.10 -1.87 -17.27
CA PRO A 33 -0.84 -2.79 -17.87
C PRO A 33 -2.26 -2.60 -17.32
N GLY A 34 -3.21 -3.34 -17.89
CA GLY A 34 -4.59 -3.38 -17.37
C GLY A 34 -4.69 -4.04 -16.00
N ARG A 35 -5.84 -3.86 -15.35
CA ARG A 35 -6.16 -4.49 -14.06
C ARG A 35 -7.05 -5.71 -14.27
N LYS A 36 -6.55 -6.89 -13.93
CA LYS A 36 -7.33 -8.14 -13.88
C LYS A 36 -7.27 -8.68 -12.45
N TRP A 37 -8.30 -8.40 -11.67
CA TRP A 37 -8.40 -8.81 -10.28
C TRP A 37 -8.49 -10.33 -10.16
N ALA A 38 -7.71 -10.90 -9.26
CA ALA A 38 -7.70 -12.34 -9.01
C ALA A 38 -7.44 -12.62 -7.53
N VAL A 39 -7.86 -13.80 -7.08
CA VAL A 39 -7.51 -14.31 -5.75
C VAL A 39 -6.07 -14.79 -5.77
N GLU A 40 -5.37 -14.62 -4.66
CA GLU A 40 -4.01 -15.12 -4.44
C GLU A 40 -4.01 -16.67 -4.34
N PRO A 41 -3.38 -17.40 -5.28
CA PRO A 41 -3.43 -18.87 -5.29
C PRO A 41 -2.80 -19.54 -4.06
N LEU A 42 -1.92 -18.84 -3.34
CA LEU A 42 -1.26 -19.37 -2.15
C LEU A 42 -2.05 -19.15 -0.85
N LEU A 43 -3.19 -18.46 -0.90
CA LEU A 43 -4.09 -18.28 0.25
C LEU A 43 -5.30 -19.20 0.12
N GLY A 44 -5.77 -19.71 1.26
CA GLY A 44 -7.10 -20.32 1.32
C GLY A 44 -8.18 -19.27 1.06
N GLU A 45 -9.30 -19.69 0.45
CA GLU A 45 -10.40 -18.80 0.06
C GLU A 45 -10.91 -17.94 1.24
N ASN A 46 -10.96 -18.50 2.45
CA ASN A 46 -11.40 -17.78 3.66
C ASN A 46 -10.38 -16.79 4.27
N LYS A 47 -9.25 -16.53 3.61
CA LYS A 47 -8.16 -15.68 4.12
C LYS A 47 -8.06 -14.32 3.43
N THR A 48 -8.81 -14.08 2.37
CA THR A 48 -8.82 -12.84 1.58
C THR A 48 -10.23 -12.56 1.08
N LEU A 49 -10.49 -11.35 0.60
CA LEU A 49 -11.70 -11.05 -0.17
C LEU A 49 -11.60 -11.55 -1.61
N GLU A 50 -12.75 -11.70 -2.25
CA GLU A 50 -12.93 -11.96 -3.67
C GLU A 50 -13.39 -10.72 -4.46
N ALA A 51 -13.39 -10.83 -5.79
CA ALA A 51 -13.64 -9.68 -6.65
C ALA A 51 -15.09 -9.15 -6.52
N ALA A 52 -16.03 -10.02 -6.13
CA ALA A 52 -17.43 -9.71 -5.96
C ALA A 52 -17.70 -8.81 -4.74
N ASP A 53 -16.91 -8.93 -3.67
CA ASP A 53 -17.07 -8.16 -2.42
C ASP A 53 -16.87 -6.66 -2.62
N TYR A 54 -16.01 -6.32 -3.59
CA TYR A 54 -15.75 -4.94 -4.00
C TYR A 54 -16.82 -4.35 -4.91
N LYS A 55 -17.87 -5.11 -5.27
CA LYS A 55 -19.01 -4.53 -6.02
C LYS A 55 -19.67 -3.45 -5.16
N SER A 56 -19.99 -2.32 -5.80
CA SER A 56 -20.63 -1.16 -5.16
C SER A 56 -19.82 -0.43 -4.08
N ALA A 57 -18.58 -0.84 -3.77
CA ALA A 57 -17.74 -0.15 -2.80
C ALA A 57 -17.53 1.34 -3.15
N SER A 58 -17.28 1.63 -4.44
CA SER A 58 -17.07 2.99 -4.95
C SER A 58 -18.31 3.89 -4.93
N SER A 59 -19.51 3.29 -4.92
CA SER A 59 -20.79 4.00 -4.85
C SER A 59 -21.44 3.93 -3.46
N SER A 60 -20.74 3.37 -2.48
CA SER A 60 -21.20 3.26 -1.09
C SER A 60 -20.67 4.44 -0.27
N VAL A 61 -20.99 4.46 1.02
CA VAL A 61 -20.44 5.43 1.99
C VAL A 61 -18.91 5.40 2.08
N LEU A 62 -18.27 4.28 1.69
CA LEU A 62 -16.82 4.17 1.66
C LEU A 62 -16.18 4.94 0.51
N GLU A 63 -16.93 5.22 -0.58
CA GLU A 63 -16.42 5.82 -1.81
C GLU A 63 -15.09 5.20 -2.30
N ALA A 64 -14.92 3.89 -2.09
CA ALA A 64 -13.63 3.22 -2.18
C ALA A 64 -13.32 2.60 -3.55
N ASP A 65 -12.09 2.81 -4.00
CA ASP A 65 -11.44 2.07 -5.07
C ASP A 65 -10.80 0.77 -4.55
N ARG A 66 -10.40 -0.10 -5.48
CA ARG A 66 -9.46 -1.19 -5.22
C ARG A 66 -8.04 -0.62 -5.15
N GLY A 67 -7.58 -0.28 -3.95
CA GLY A 67 -6.30 0.37 -3.67
C GLY A 67 -5.14 -0.61 -3.51
N HIS A 68 -4.13 -0.47 -4.37
CA HIS A 68 -2.89 -1.25 -4.33
C HIS A 68 -2.03 -0.91 -3.11
N GLN A 69 -1.46 -1.93 -2.45
CA GLN A 69 -0.41 -1.73 -1.44
C GLN A 69 0.97 -1.65 -2.11
N ALA A 70 1.40 -2.72 -2.80
CA ALA A 70 2.47 -2.64 -3.78
C ALA A 70 1.91 -2.05 -5.09
N PRO A 71 2.47 -0.93 -5.62
CA PRO A 71 1.87 -0.19 -6.72
C PRO A 71 2.19 -0.78 -8.08
N LEU A 72 1.16 -1.06 -8.88
CA LEU A 72 1.30 -1.63 -10.22
C LEU A 72 2.28 -0.85 -11.13
N ALA A 73 2.26 0.48 -11.07
CA ALA A 73 3.09 1.33 -11.93
C ALA A 73 4.61 1.17 -11.67
N SER A 74 5.01 0.79 -10.45
CA SER A 74 6.43 0.54 -10.13
C SER A 74 6.93 -0.81 -10.64
N PHE A 75 6.02 -1.70 -11.06
CA PHE A 75 6.33 -3.06 -11.50
C PHE A 75 5.80 -3.37 -12.92
N ALA A 76 5.38 -2.34 -13.65
CA ALA A 76 4.71 -2.48 -14.94
C ALA A 76 5.55 -3.18 -16.03
N GLY A 77 6.88 -3.08 -15.96
CA GLY A 77 7.82 -3.78 -16.84
C GLY A 77 8.18 -5.21 -16.38
N SER A 78 7.81 -5.61 -15.17
CA SER A 78 8.07 -6.96 -14.68
C SER A 78 7.18 -7.98 -15.37
N ARG A 79 7.72 -9.16 -15.70
CA ARG A 79 6.92 -10.29 -16.23
C ARG A 79 5.87 -10.80 -15.23
N TYR A 80 6.01 -10.43 -13.95
CA TYR A 80 5.12 -10.82 -12.85
C TYR A 80 4.16 -9.70 -12.43
N TRP A 81 4.00 -8.64 -13.25
CA TRP A 81 3.13 -7.51 -12.94
C TRP A 81 1.70 -7.93 -12.56
N SER A 82 1.22 -9.08 -13.05
CA SER A 82 -0.13 -9.57 -12.78
C SER A 82 -0.36 -9.90 -11.31
N GLU A 83 0.70 -10.27 -10.56
CA GLU A 83 0.62 -10.56 -9.13
C GLU A 83 0.14 -9.34 -8.33
N LEU A 84 0.45 -8.13 -8.80
CA LEU A 84 0.05 -6.88 -8.15
C LEU A 84 -1.47 -6.71 -8.10
N ASN A 85 -2.22 -7.41 -8.95
CA ASN A 85 -3.68 -7.38 -8.98
C ASN A 85 -4.33 -8.49 -8.14
N TYR A 86 -3.53 -9.27 -7.39
CA TYR A 86 -4.07 -10.19 -6.40
C TYR A 86 -4.70 -9.44 -5.25
N LEU A 87 -5.89 -9.87 -4.83
CA LEU A 87 -6.67 -9.18 -3.80
C LEU A 87 -5.98 -9.17 -2.42
N SER A 88 -5.02 -10.06 -2.18
CA SER A 88 -4.10 -10.02 -1.02
C SER A 88 -3.26 -8.74 -0.95
N ASN A 89 -3.05 -8.06 -2.09
CA ASN A 89 -2.34 -6.78 -2.24
C ASN A 89 -3.31 -5.58 -2.38
N ILE A 90 -4.62 -5.79 -2.25
CA ILE A 90 -5.65 -4.78 -2.48
C ILE A 90 -6.44 -4.54 -1.20
N THR A 91 -6.77 -3.28 -0.93
CA THR A 91 -7.70 -2.89 0.14
C THR A 91 -8.76 -1.94 -0.42
N PRO A 92 -9.92 -1.80 0.22
CA PRO A 92 -10.87 -0.74 -0.11
C PRO A 92 -10.31 0.61 0.38
N GLN A 93 -9.79 1.38 -0.57
CA GLN A 93 -9.14 2.66 -0.31
C GLN A 93 -10.00 3.77 -0.89
N ASP A 94 -10.34 4.77 -0.08
CA ASP A 94 -11.09 5.96 -0.48
C ASP A 94 -10.49 6.55 -1.77
N LYS A 95 -11.37 6.87 -2.73
CA LYS A 95 -10.96 7.33 -4.06
C LYS A 95 -10.07 8.57 -3.98
N ASP A 96 -10.36 9.53 -3.10
CA ASP A 96 -9.63 10.78 -2.98
C ASP A 96 -8.23 10.55 -2.44
N LEU A 97 -8.09 9.68 -1.42
CA LEU A 97 -6.79 9.21 -0.95
C LEU A 97 -6.02 8.47 -2.07
N ASN A 98 -6.63 7.44 -2.66
CA ASN A 98 -6.01 6.54 -3.64
C ASN A 98 -5.48 7.30 -4.87
N GLN A 99 -6.30 8.20 -5.46
CA GLN A 99 -5.94 8.91 -6.67
C GLN A 99 -5.26 10.26 -6.41
N GLY A 100 -5.10 10.65 -5.15
CA GLY A 100 -4.48 11.91 -4.71
C GLY A 100 -3.16 11.67 -3.99
N PRO A 101 -3.06 11.98 -2.67
CA PRO A 101 -1.79 11.96 -1.95
C PRO A 101 -1.09 10.58 -1.94
N TRP A 102 -1.85 9.47 -1.97
CA TRP A 102 -1.26 8.13 -2.01
C TRP A 102 -0.53 7.87 -3.32
N LYS A 103 -1.22 8.08 -4.46
CA LYS A 103 -0.63 8.02 -5.80
C LYS A 103 0.56 8.98 -5.92
N ASN A 104 0.43 10.22 -5.45
CA ASN A 104 1.49 11.22 -5.55
C ASN A 104 2.76 10.78 -4.80
N LEU A 105 2.63 10.15 -3.63
CA LEU A 105 3.76 9.56 -2.92
C LEU A 105 4.38 8.39 -3.70
N GLU A 106 3.57 7.54 -4.33
CA GLU A 106 4.07 6.43 -5.16
C GLU A 106 4.83 6.92 -6.39
N GLU A 107 4.36 7.98 -7.03
CA GLU A 107 5.05 8.67 -8.12
C GLU A 107 6.38 9.26 -7.65
N ALA A 108 6.40 9.96 -6.51
CA ALA A 108 7.62 10.51 -5.92
C ALA A 108 8.67 9.43 -5.60
N VAL A 109 8.24 8.27 -5.06
CA VAL A 109 9.16 7.12 -4.84
C VAL A 109 9.73 6.62 -6.16
N ARG A 110 8.90 6.54 -7.21
CA ARG A 110 9.32 6.09 -8.54
C ARG A 110 10.30 7.06 -9.22
N GLU A 111 10.07 8.36 -9.07
CA GLU A 111 10.94 9.42 -9.58
C GLU A 111 12.26 9.53 -8.80
N ALA A 112 12.23 9.18 -7.52
CA ALA A 112 13.39 9.22 -6.64
C ALA A 112 14.45 8.15 -6.94
N VAL A 113 14.10 7.04 -7.59
CA VAL A 113 15.03 5.93 -7.85
C VAL A 113 15.82 6.13 -9.15
N SER A 114 17.02 5.56 -9.18
CA SER A 114 17.86 5.52 -10.38
C SER A 114 18.69 4.25 -10.38
N PHE A 115 19.43 3.98 -11.46
CA PHE A 115 20.25 2.78 -11.59
C PHE A 115 21.17 2.58 -10.36
N ARG A 116 21.07 1.41 -9.72
CA ARG A 116 21.77 1.03 -8.47
C ARG A 116 21.46 1.90 -7.24
N LYS A 117 20.40 2.70 -7.29
CA LYS A 117 19.90 3.52 -6.18
C LYS A 117 18.42 3.26 -5.97
N SER A 118 18.07 2.00 -5.74
CA SER A 118 16.72 1.58 -5.39
C SER A 118 16.25 2.22 -4.09
N LEU A 119 14.94 2.25 -3.91
CA LEU A 119 14.29 2.52 -2.63
C LEU A 119 13.48 1.29 -2.25
N PHE A 120 13.46 0.99 -0.96
CA PHE A 120 12.68 -0.09 -0.40
C PHE A 120 11.48 0.50 0.32
N VAL A 121 10.37 -0.22 0.29
CA VAL A 121 9.13 0.22 0.90
C VAL A 121 8.55 -0.87 1.78
N ILE A 122 8.06 -0.48 2.96
CA ILE A 122 7.12 -1.27 3.76
C ILE A 122 5.86 -0.43 3.89
N THR A 123 4.71 -0.99 3.55
CA THR A 123 3.43 -0.29 3.55
C THR A 123 2.32 -1.21 4.05
N GLY A 124 1.20 -0.66 4.47
CA GLY A 124 0.06 -1.45 4.89
C GLY A 124 -1.06 -0.63 5.49
N PRO A 125 -2.18 -1.29 5.82
CA PRO A 125 -3.32 -0.69 6.50
C PRO A 125 -3.05 -0.46 7.98
N LEU A 126 -3.82 0.46 8.57
CA LEU A 126 -3.92 0.69 10.01
C LEU A 126 -5.40 0.64 10.41
N TYR A 127 -5.68 0.09 11.60
CA TYR A 127 -7.02 -0.12 12.14
C TYR A 127 -7.23 0.72 13.41
N ILE A 128 -7.11 2.04 13.28
CA ILE A 128 -7.10 2.99 14.42
C ILE A 128 -8.52 3.49 14.75
N ALA A 129 -9.41 3.47 13.77
CA ALA A 129 -10.82 3.80 13.91
C ALA A 129 -11.70 2.74 13.25
N GLU A 130 -12.96 2.68 13.66
CA GLU A 130 -13.96 1.84 13.00
C GLU A 130 -14.36 2.44 11.65
N MET A 131 -14.54 1.58 10.67
CA MET A 131 -14.91 1.93 9.30
C MET A 131 -16.12 1.10 8.87
N PRO A 132 -17.00 1.64 7.99
CA PRO A 132 -18.07 0.86 7.40
C PRO A 132 -17.53 -0.39 6.69
N SER A 133 -18.27 -1.50 6.78
CA SER A 133 -17.94 -2.72 6.06
C SER A 133 -18.16 -2.57 4.54
N MET A 134 -17.53 -3.45 3.78
CA MET A 134 -17.77 -3.61 2.35
C MET A 134 -19.24 -4.00 2.12
N PRO A 135 -19.97 -3.31 1.21
CA PRO A 135 -21.42 -3.45 1.09
C PRO A 135 -21.88 -4.80 0.52
N LYS A 136 -20.96 -5.58 -0.06
CA LYS A 136 -21.24 -6.85 -0.75
C LYS A 136 -20.40 -8.04 -0.27
N ALA A 137 -19.47 -7.81 0.66
CA ALA A 137 -18.76 -8.90 1.32
C ALA A 137 -19.72 -9.66 2.23
N ASP A 138 -19.65 -10.99 2.20
CA ASP A 138 -20.43 -11.88 3.07
C ASP A 138 -19.58 -12.56 4.16
N GLU A 139 -18.26 -12.39 4.13
CA GLU A 139 -17.36 -12.77 5.22
C GLU A 139 -17.07 -11.65 6.21
N GLU A 140 -16.69 -12.01 7.43
CA GLU A 140 -16.17 -11.07 8.41
C GLU A 140 -14.82 -10.48 7.95
N HIS A 141 -14.71 -9.16 7.96
CA HIS A 141 -13.54 -8.42 7.51
C HIS A 141 -13.47 -7.07 8.24
N LYS A 142 -12.31 -6.40 8.18
CA LYS A 142 -12.14 -5.05 8.75
C LYS A 142 -11.57 -4.10 7.72
N VAL A 143 -12.34 -3.07 7.35
CA VAL A 143 -11.87 -2.01 6.44
C VAL A 143 -10.84 -1.12 7.16
N PRO A 144 -9.67 -0.83 6.56
CA PRO A 144 -8.66 0.04 7.17
C PRO A 144 -9.15 1.48 7.34
N SER A 145 -8.79 2.13 8.44
CA SER A 145 -9.07 3.56 8.66
C SER A 145 -7.99 4.48 8.08
N SER A 146 -6.76 3.96 7.97
CA SER A 146 -5.59 4.70 7.50
C SER A 146 -4.59 3.74 6.86
N TYR A 147 -3.57 4.30 6.23
CA TYR A 147 -2.47 3.57 5.60
C TYR A 147 -1.14 4.18 5.98
N PHE A 148 -0.12 3.34 6.12
CA PHE A 148 1.24 3.81 6.32
C PHE A 148 2.14 3.46 5.13
N LYS A 149 3.18 4.27 4.93
CA LYS A 149 4.26 3.94 4.00
C LYS A 149 5.60 4.37 4.61
N VAL A 150 6.51 3.42 4.74
CA VAL A 150 7.90 3.64 5.14
C VAL A 150 8.77 3.42 3.92
N VAL A 151 9.47 4.46 3.47
CA VAL A 151 10.38 4.44 2.34
C VAL A 151 11.81 4.52 2.87
N TYR A 152 12.69 3.62 2.49
CA TYR A 152 14.02 3.53 3.07
C TYR A 152 15.10 3.06 2.08
N GLU A 153 16.36 3.31 2.47
CA GLU A 153 17.55 2.73 1.84
C GLU A 153 18.10 1.60 2.71
N LEU A 154 18.85 0.65 2.12
CA LEU A 154 19.51 -0.42 2.90
C LEU A 154 20.50 0.08 3.96
N SER A 155 20.90 1.35 3.89
CA SER A 155 21.69 2.01 4.94
C SER A 155 20.90 2.23 6.25
N GLY A 156 19.58 2.03 6.24
CA GLY A 156 18.68 2.24 7.37
C GLY A 156 18.01 3.61 7.39
N LYS A 157 18.40 4.53 6.51
CA LYS A 157 17.77 5.86 6.40
C LYS A 157 16.38 5.77 5.80
N ALA A 158 15.41 6.42 6.43
CA ALA A 158 14.00 6.28 6.09
C ALA A 158 13.20 7.59 6.11
N ALA A 159 12.03 7.54 5.48
CA ALA A 159 10.92 8.48 5.58
C ALA A 159 9.65 7.67 5.92
N ALA A 160 8.76 8.21 6.75
CA ALA A 160 7.54 7.53 7.15
C ALA A 160 6.33 8.45 7.04
N PHE A 161 5.21 7.89 6.56
CA PHE A 161 3.97 8.61 6.33
C PHE A 161 2.79 7.81 6.86
N ILE A 162 1.76 8.50 7.37
CA ILE A 162 0.44 7.93 7.66
C ILE A 162 -0.63 8.82 7.00
N MET A 163 -1.54 8.21 6.25
CA MET A 163 -2.64 8.89 5.59
C MET A 163 -3.97 8.23 5.94
N ASP A 164 -4.92 9.02 6.41
CA ASP A 164 -6.26 8.55 6.74
C ASP A 164 -7.11 8.43 5.47
N GLN A 165 -8.10 7.52 5.49
CA GLN A 165 -9.12 7.39 4.43
C GLN A 165 -9.81 8.73 4.13
N SER A 166 -9.90 9.63 5.11
CA SER A 166 -10.53 10.95 4.97
C SER A 166 -9.67 11.99 4.25
N SER A 167 -8.42 11.67 3.92
CA SER A 167 -7.47 12.56 3.20
C SER A 167 -8.07 13.02 1.88
N LYS A 168 -7.95 14.30 1.57
CA LYS A 168 -8.56 14.87 0.36
C LYS A 168 -7.66 14.69 -0.85
N ARG A 169 -8.27 14.69 -2.04
CA ARG A 169 -7.57 14.51 -3.32
C ARG A 169 -6.35 15.42 -3.47
N ASN A 170 -6.45 16.66 -3.00
CA ASN A 170 -5.42 17.68 -3.14
C ASN A 170 -4.49 17.81 -1.91
N ASP A 171 -4.63 16.94 -0.90
CA ASP A 171 -3.72 16.92 0.24
C ASP A 171 -2.29 16.63 -0.24
N LYS A 172 -1.30 17.21 0.43
CA LYS A 172 0.11 16.96 0.15
C LYS A 172 0.62 15.84 1.04
N TYR A 173 1.18 14.77 0.46
CA TYR A 173 1.76 13.69 1.25
C TYR A 173 2.91 14.16 2.16
N CYS A 174 3.64 15.21 1.80
CA CYS A 174 4.69 15.79 2.66
C CYS A 174 4.17 16.39 3.98
N GLU A 175 2.88 16.67 4.08
CA GLU A 175 2.25 17.13 5.33
C GLU A 175 1.83 15.94 6.21
N LYS A 176 1.92 14.71 5.71
CA LYS A 176 1.49 13.46 6.35
C LYS A 176 2.66 12.66 6.96
N ARG A 177 3.79 13.33 7.21
CA ARG A 177 5.02 12.74 7.78
C ARG A 177 4.81 12.37 9.24
N VAL A 178 5.39 11.25 9.66
CA VAL A 178 5.35 10.78 11.06
C VAL A 178 6.72 10.32 11.53
N THR A 179 6.88 10.14 12.84
CA THR A 179 8.04 9.44 13.39
C THR A 179 7.86 7.92 13.30
N LEU A 180 8.96 7.16 13.30
CA LEU A 180 8.91 5.70 13.39
C LEU A 180 8.32 5.23 14.73
N HIS A 181 8.49 6.01 15.80
CA HIS A 181 7.90 5.71 17.11
C HIS A 181 6.37 5.81 17.07
N ASP A 182 5.84 6.90 16.49
CA ASP A 182 4.40 7.10 16.34
C ASP A 182 3.78 6.03 15.45
N LEU A 183 4.48 5.60 14.40
CA LEU A 183 4.03 4.50 13.55
C LEU A 183 4.07 3.16 14.28
N GLN A 184 5.16 2.84 14.99
CA GLN A 184 5.31 1.58 15.72
C GLN A 184 4.23 1.38 16.78
N SER A 185 3.73 2.47 17.40
CA SER A 185 2.59 2.42 18.34
C SER A 185 1.24 2.08 17.71
N LYS A 186 1.12 2.05 16.38
CA LYS A 186 -0.13 1.82 15.62
C LYS A 186 -0.12 0.50 14.84
N ILE A 187 0.97 -0.25 14.88
CA ILE A 187 1.15 -1.53 14.18
C ILE A 187 1.49 -2.63 15.18
N GLU A 188 1.10 -3.86 14.87
CA GLU A 188 1.30 -5.03 15.75
C GLU A 188 2.58 -5.82 15.45
N PHE A 189 3.32 -5.45 14.39
CA PHE A 189 4.59 -6.05 14.02
C PHE A 189 5.75 -5.07 14.22
N THR A 190 6.96 -5.61 14.34
CA THR A 190 8.16 -4.81 14.54
C THR A 190 8.74 -4.36 13.20
N LEU A 191 8.94 -3.06 13.03
CA LEU A 191 9.69 -2.52 11.89
C LEU A 191 11.18 -2.86 12.01
N PRO A 192 11.90 -2.98 10.88
CA PRO A 192 13.36 -3.08 10.92
C PRO A 192 13.95 -1.83 11.60
N LYS A 193 15.20 -1.95 12.06
CA LYS A 193 15.94 -0.82 12.64
C LYS A 193 16.18 0.23 11.55
N LEU A 194 15.39 1.29 11.58
CA LEU A 194 15.44 2.41 10.64
C LEU A 194 15.58 3.73 11.40
N GLU A 195 16.10 4.74 10.72
CA GLU A 195 16.28 6.09 11.25
C GLU A 195 15.66 7.11 10.28
N ILE A 196 14.77 7.96 10.80
CA ILE A 196 14.20 9.04 9.99
C ILE A 196 15.31 9.97 9.52
N ASN A 197 15.35 10.26 8.22
CA ASN A 197 16.40 11.06 7.62
C ASN A 197 15.84 12.10 6.65
N GLN A 198 16.16 13.37 6.86
CA GLN A 198 15.68 14.48 6.03
C GLN A 198 16.08 14.36 4.56
N ARG A 199 17.21 13.72 4.25
CA ARG A 199 17.62 13.49 2.86
C ARG A 199 16.64 12.59 2.11
N ILE A 200 16.02 11.62 2.79
CA ILE A 200 15.00 10.76 2.15
C ILE A 200 13.75 11.58 1.86
N TYR A 201 13.32 12.45 2.78
CA TYR A 201 12.24 13.39 2.51
C TYR A 201 12.56 14.31 1.33
N SER A 202 13.74 14.92 1.28
CA SER A 202 14.18 15.76 0.15
C SER A 202 14.23 15.01 -1.17
N ARG A 203 14.66 13.75 -1.14
CA ARG A 203 14.68 12.89 -2.32
C ARG A 203 13.28 12.55 -2.82
N LEU A 204 12.30 12.52 -1.93
CA LEU A 204 10.88 12.34 -2.24
C LEU A 204 10.17 13.65 -2.57
N GLY A 205 10.86 14.79 -2.72
CA GLY A 205 10.23 16.07 -3.06
C GLY A 205 9.50 16.76 -1.90
N CYS A 206 9.78 16.33 -0.67
CA CYS A 206 9.56 17.10 0.54
C CYS A 206 10.83 17.90 0.92
#